data_AF-A0A7S0FX89-F1
#
_entry.id   AF-A0A7S0FX89-F1
#
_cell.length_a   1.000
_cell.length_b   1.000
_cell.length_c   1.000
_cell.angle_alpha   90.00
_cell.angle_beta   90.00
_cell.angle_gamma   90.00
#
_symmetry.space_group_name_H-M   'P 1'
#
loop_
_entity.id
_entity.type
_entity.pdbx_description
1 polymer ?
#
loop_
_entity_poly.entity_id
_entity_poly.type
_entity_poly.pdbx_seq_one_letter_code
_entity_poly.pdbx_strand_id
1 'polypeptide(L)'
;KRLADVCRCLQVTEPCIRHARSDLCKAVAEQVQRELSTSAGSGGQAPNAAQVPCQLLIVDRSIDIAATLVHEYTYEATVYDLLDGGVLDIDRHIVQMPGKGDGASREQLLSDADPLWEELK
;
A
#
# COMPACT_ATOMS: atom_id res chain seq x y z
N LYS A 1 0.81 -10.28 0.06
CA LYS A 1 1.72 -10.17 -1.11
C LYS A 1 3.15 -9.99 -0.57
N ARG A 2 4.17 -10.65 -1.13
CA ARG A 2 5.57 -10.52 -0.67
C ARG A 2 6.23 -9.30 -1.30
N LEU A 3 7.17 -8.65 -0.60
CA LEU A 3 7.84 -7.43 -1.08
C LEU A 3 8.60 -7.64 -2.40
N ALA A 4 9.23 -8.81 -2.58
CA ALA A 4 9.96 -9.14 -3.80
C ALA A 4 9.08 -9.19 -5.07
N ASP A 5 7.81 -9.56 -4.95
CA ASP A 5 6.85 -9.58 -6.07
C ASP A 5 6.58 -8.17 -6.61
N VAL A 6 6.54 -7.17 -5.72
CA VAL A 6 6.36 -5.76 -6.12
C VAL A 6 7.55 -5.30 -6.96
N CYS A 7 8.78 -5.57 -6.51
CA CYS A 7 9.99 -5.27 -7.29
C CYS A 7 9.95 -5.94 -8.68
N ARG A 8 9.51 -7.21 -8.75
CA ARG A 8 9.36 -7.93 -10.03
C ARG A 8 8.30 -7.31 -10.94
N CYS A 9 7.14 -6.94 -10.41
CA CYS A 9 6.08 -6.28 -11.19
C CYS A 9 6.54 -4.93 -11.77
N LEU A 10 7.38 -4.21 -11.02
CA LEU A 10 7.98 -2.94 -11.45
C LEU A 10 9.24 -3.12 -12.31
N GLN A 11 9.61 -4.36 -12.65
CA GLN A 11 10.81 -4.70 -13.43
C GLN A 11 12.12 -4.20 -12.78
N VAL A 12 12.13 -4.11 -11.45
CA VAL A 12 13.30 -3.75 -10.65
C VAL A 12 14.00 -5.04 -10.21
N THR A 13 15.17 -5.29 -10.78
CA THR A 13 15.97 -6.50 -10.50
C THR A 13 16.92 -6.32 -9.31
N GLU A 14 17.44 -5.11 -9.12
CA GLU A 14 18.45 -4.83 -8.09
C GLU A 14 18.15 -3.49 -7.38
N PRO A 15 17.14 -3.43 -6.49
CA PRO A 15 16.87 -2.22 -5.73
C PRO A 15 17.96 -1.98 -4.68
N CYS A 16 18.30 -0.72 -4.43
CA CYS A 16 19.13 -0.36 -3.28
C CYS A 16 18.28 -0.47 -2.00
N ILE A 17 18.45 -1.56 -1.25
CA ILE A 17 17.70 -1.80 -0.01
C ILE A 17 18.36 -1.07 1.16
N ARG A 18 17.58 -0.25 1.87
CA ARG A 18 17.96 0.43 3.11
C ARG A 18 16.94 0.09 4.19
N HIS A 19 17.36 0.11 5.46
CA HIS A 19 16.46 -0.21 6.56
C HIS A 19 16.71 0.66 7.80
N ALA A 20 15.68 0.84 8.62
CA ALA A 20 15.78 1.46 9.94
C ALA A 20 16.73 0.65 10.84
N ARG A 21 17.30 1.29 11.86
CA ARG A 21 18.25 0.67 12.79
C ARG A 21 17.51 -0.22 13.82
N SER A 22 16.95 -1.32 13.33
CA SER A 22 16.15 -2.29 14.07
C SER A 22 16.47 -3.69 13.55
N ASP A 23 16.62 -4.67 14.45
CA ASP A 23 16.95 -6.04 14.08
C ASP A 23 15.86 -6.69 13.23
N LEU A 24 14.59 -6.32 13.48
CA LEU A 24 13.45 -6.76 12.67
C LEU A 24 13.53 -6.21 11.24
N CYS A 25 13.78 -4.91 11.08
CA CYS A 25 13.92 -4.30 9.76
C CYS A 25 15.12 -4.88 8.98
N LYS A 26 16.22 -5.15 9.69
CA LYS A 26 17.40 -5.82 9.12
C LYS A 26 17.05 -7.23 8.62
N ALA A 27 16.38 -8.04 9.45
CA ALA A 27 15.98 -9.40 9.08
C ALA A 27 15.05 -9.41 7.85
N VAL A 28 14.10 -8.47 7.78
CA VAL A 28 13.23 -8.31 6.61
C VAL A 28 14.02 -7.89 5.38
N ALA A 29 14.95 -6.94 5.51
CA ALA A 29 15.82 -6.51 4.40
C ALA A 29 16.66 -7.67 3.83
N GLU A 30 17.28 -8.45 4.70
CA GLU A 30 18.05 -9.64 4.31
C GLU A 30 17.16 -10.71 3.66
N GLN A 31 15.92 -10.87 4.11
CA GLN A 31 14.97 -11.78 3.47
C GLN A 31 14.59 -11.33 2.07
N VAL A 32 14.24 -10.05 1.89
CA VAL A 32 13.89 -9.50 0.57
C VAL A 32 15.07 -9.62 -0.39
N GLN A 33 16.28 -9.28 0.06
CA GLN A 33 17.49 -9.45 -0.74
C GLN A 33 17.68 -10.90 -1.20
N ARG A 34 17.53 -11.87 -0.30
CA ARG A 34 17.65 -13.30 -0.63
C ARG A 34 16.61 -13.75 -1.65
N GLU A 35 15.35 -13.33 -1.51
CA GLU A 35 14.28 -13.67 -2.45
C GLU A 35 14.53 -13.11 -3.85
N LEU A 36 15.04 -11.88 -3.96
CA LEU A 36 15.39 -11.25 -5.24
C LEU A 36 16.61 -11.94 -5.88
N SER A 37 17.67 -12.20 -5.11
CA SER A 37 18.88 -12.87 -5.62
C SER A 37 18.64 -14.31 -6.08
N THR A 38 17.76 -15.06 -5.41
CA THR A 38 17.41 -16.44 -5.81
C THR A 38 16.70 -16.47 -7.17
N SER A 39 15.95 -15.42 -7.49
CA SER A 39 15.14 -15.33 -8.70
C SER A 39 15.90 -14.78 -9.91
N ALA A 40 17.07 -14.17 -9.69
CA ALA A 40 17.92 -13.63 -10.75
C ALA A 40 18.59 -14.73 -11.61
N GLY A 41 18.58 -16.00 -11.17
CA GLY A 41 19.23 -17.12 -11.87
C GLY A 41 18.43 -17.76 -13.01
N SER A 42 17.14 -17.42 -13.20
CA SER A 42 16.24 -18.19 -14.09
C SER A 42 15.60 -17.40 -15.24
N GLY A 43 15.93 -16.13 -15.42
CA GLY A 43 15.39 -15.30 -16.51
C GLY A 43 16.50 -14.50 -17.17
N GLY A 44 17.04 -14.99 -18.28
CA GLY A 44 17.93 -14.22 -19.14
C GLY A 44 17.18 -13.02 -19.69
N GLN A 45 17.29 -11.87 -19.04
CA GLN A 45 16.82 -10.59 -19.57
C GLN A 45 18.05 -9.77 -19.95
N ALA A 46 18.14 -9.48 -21.24
CA ALA A 46 19.21 -8.72 -21.84
C ALA A 46 19.36 -7.33 -21.16
N PRO A 47 20.58 -6.85 -20.94
CA PRO A 47 20.83 -5.58 -20.29
C PRO A 47 20.54 -4.46 -21.29
N ASN A 48 19.28 -4.03 -21.45
CA ASN A 48 18.96 -2.87 -22.30
C ASN A 48 17.61 -2.16 -22.03
N ALA A 49 16.86 -2.50 -20.99
CA ALA A 49 15.85 -1.57 -20.45
C ALA A 49 16.54 -0.69 -19.42
N ALA A 50 16.49 0.63 -19.59
CA ALA A 50 17.08 1.59 -18.65
C ALA A 50 16.68 1.21 -17.21
N GLN A 51 17.65 0.74 -16.41
CA GLN A 51 17.40 0.42 -15.01
C GLN A 51 16.86 1.70 -14.34
N VAL A 52 15.60 1.66 -13.93
CA VAL A 52 15.02 2.73 -13.12
C VAL A 52 15.74 2.71 -11.79
N PRO A 53 16.45 3.79 -11.38
CA PRO A 53 17.09 3.83 -10.07
C PRO A 53 16.00 3.70 -9.00
N CYS A 54 16.02 2.60 -8.25
CA CYS A 54 15.00 2.28 -7.25
C CYS A 54 15.66 2.06 -5.89
N GLN A 55 15.13 2.71 -4.86
CA GLN A 55 15.50 2.49 -3.47
C GLN A 55 14.32 1.88 -2.72
N LEU A 56 14.57 0.79 -2.00
CA LEU A 56 13.59 0.16 -1.13
C LEU A 56 13.93 0.47 0.32
N LEU A 57 13.12 1.29 0.98
CA LEU A 57 13.30 1.64 2.39
C LEU A 57 12.39 0.79 3.27
N ILE A 58 12.98 0.06 4.22
CA ILE A 58 12.27 -0.77 5.19
C ILE A 58 12.30 -0.09 6.56
N VAL A 59 11.14 0.29 7.06
CA VAL A 59 10.98 0.91 8.39
C VAL A 59 9.98 0.13 9.21
N ASP A 60 10.04 0.28 10.53
CA ASP A 60 8.98 -0.14 11.44
C ASP A 60 8.15 1.08 11.87
N ARG A 61 7.04 0.83 12.58
CA ARG A 61 6.11 1.88 13.02
C ARG A 61 6.71 2.84 14.04
N SER A 62 7.87 2.54 14.62
CA SER A 62 8.50 3.39 15.63
C SER A 62 9.06 4.70 15.07
N ILE A 63 9.20 4.81 13.74
CA ILE A 63 9.67 6.03 13.08
C ILE A 63 8.74 7.23 13.31
N ASP A 64 7.42 6.98 13.37
CA ASP A 64 6.40 8.00 13.65
C ASP A 64 5.13 7.33 14.19
N ILE A 65 5.01 7.30 15.50
CA ILE A 65 3.82 6.78 16.19
C ILE A 65 2.69 7.82 16.19
N ALA A 66 3.03 9.12 16.18
CA ALA A 66 2.04 10.19 16.25
C ALA A 66 1.13 10.18 15.02
N ALA A 67 1.69 9.94 13.84
CA ALA A 67 0.96 9.79 12.59
C ALA A 67 -0.11 8.67 12.63
N THR A 68 -0.04 7.73 13.57
CA THR A 68 -1.04 6.65 13.72
C THR A 68 -2.16 6.99 14.70
N LEU A 69 -2.03 8.07 15.47
CA LEU A 69 -2.96 8.42 16.57
C LEU A 69 -3.66 9.77 16.36
N VAL A 70 -3.08 10.65 15.54
CA VAL A 70 -3.66 11.94 15.22
C VAL A 70 -4.87 11.73 14.31
N HIS A 71 -6.00 12.35 14.67
CA HIS A 71 -7.14 12.44 13.75
C HIS A 71 -6.74 13.37 12.59
N GLU A 72 -6.68 12.81 11.40
CA GLU A 72 -6.37 13.54 10.18
C GLU A 72 -7.61 14.22 9.62
N TYR A 73 -7.42 15.33 8.89
CA TYR A 73 -8.51 16.15 8.35
C TYR A 73 -8.61 16.08 6.82
N THR A 74 -7.80 15.24 6.17
CA THR A 74 -8.01 14.90 4.75
C THR A 74 -9.26 14.05 4.61
N TYR A 75 -9.94 14.18 3.47
CA TYR A 75 -11.27 13.58 3.28
C TYR A 75 -11.20 12.06 3.42
N GLU A 76 -10.24 11.41 2.77
CA GLU A 76 -10.05 9.97 2.88
C GLU A 76 -9.75 9.54 4.31
N ALA A 77 -8.76 10.16 4.96
CA ALA A 77 -8.37 9.75 6.30
C ALA A 77 -9.51 9.92 7.31
N THR A 78 -10.26 11.02 7.22
CA THR A 78 -11.43 11.27 8.10
C THR A 78 -12.52 10.21 7.89
N VAL A 79 -12.80 9.84 6.64
CA VAL A 79 -13.80 8.83 6.30
C VAL A 79 -13.43 7.47 6.89
N TYR A 80 -12.16 7.05 6.74
CA TYR A 80 -11.68 5.78 7.31
C TYR A 80 -11.48 5.82 8.83
N ASP A 81 -11.29 6.98 9.44
CA ASP A 81 -11.13 7.09 10.90
C ASP A 81 -12.49 7.10 11.62
N LEU A 82 -13.48 7.85 11.10
CA LEU A 82 -14.70 8.16 11.83
C LEU A 82 -15.91 7.30 11.47
N LEU A 83 -15.98 6.75 10.25
CA LEU A 83 -17.22 6.16 9.72
C LEU A 83 -17.26 4.62 9.78
N ASP A 84 -16.18 3.98 10.24
CA ASP A 84 -16.10 2.52 10.37
C ASP A 84 -17.16 1.95 11.33
N GLY A 85 -17.63 0.74 11.03
CA GLY A 85 -18.62 0.02 11.83
C GLY A 85 -20.03 0.64 11.84
N GLY A 86 -20.21 1.77 11.14
CA GLY A 86 -21.50 2.43 10.95
C GLY A 86 -21.91 2.45 9.48
N VAL A 87 -21.46 3.47 8.77
CA VAL A 87 -21.83 3.71 7.36
C VAL A 87 -20.79 3.10 6.42
N LEU A 88 -19.53 3.03 6.85
CA LEU A 88 -18.42 2.45 6.11
C LEU A 88 -18.10 1.04 6.63
N ASP A 89 -17.91 0.11 5.71
CA ASP A 89 -17.24 -1.17 5.93
C ASP A 89 -15.81 -1.04 5.40
N ILE A 90 -14.83 -0.88 6.30
CA ILE A 90 -13.41 -0.68 5.92
C ILE A 90 -12.84 -1.89 5.20
N ASP A 91 -13.17 -3.11 5.65
CA ASP A 91 -12.63 -4.35 5.07
C ASP A 91 -13.04 -4.51 3.60
N ARG A 92 -14.23 -4.04 3.25
CA ARG A 92 -14.77 -4.07 1.89
C ARG A 92 -14.59 -2.76 1.12
N HIS A 93 -14.20 -1.68 1.79
CA HIS A 93 -14.17 -0.31 1.25
C HIS A 93 -15.54 0.16 0.72
N ILE A 94 -16.62 -0.23 1.39
CA ILE A 94 -18.00 0.05 0.93
C ILE A 94 -18.70 1.01 1.89
N VAL A 95 -19.29 2.06 1.32
CA VAL A 95 -20.19 2.98 2.03
C VAL A 95 -21.64 2.61 1.73
N GLN A 96 -22.44 2.47 2.79
CA GLN A 96 -23.88 2.28 2.73
C GLN A 96 -24.59 3.63 2.70
N MET A 97 -25.30 3.93 1.63
CA MET A 97 -26.07 5.17 1.49
C MET A 97 -27.57 4.87 1.40
N PRO A 98 -28.44 5.80 1.83
CA PRO A 98 -29.87 5.68 1.54
C PRO A 98 -30.10 5.70 0.02
N GLY A 99 -30.88 4.73 -0.45
CA GLY A 99 -31.30 4.58 -1.84
C GLY A 99 -32.53 5.42 -2.18
N LYS A 100 -32.91 5.43 -3.47
CA LYS A 100 -34.16 6.04 -3.92
C LYS A 100 -35.32 5.08 -3.67
N GLY A 101 -36.04 5.29 -2.56
CA GLY A 101 -37.21 4.51 -2.15
C GLY A 101 -37.29 4.37 -0.64
N ASP A 102 -38.49 4.21 -0.09
CA ASP A 102 -38.66 4.06 1.36
C ASP A 102 -37.97 2.77 1.83
N GLY A 103 -36.93 2.91 2.66
CA GLY A 103 -36.13 1.80 3.19
C GLY A 103 -35.08 1.18 2.26
N ALA A 104 -34.84 1.72 1.06
CA ALA A 104 -33.78 1.19 0.18
C ALA A 104 -32.39 1.65 0.66
N SER A 105 -31.39 0.75 0.63
CA SER A 105 -29.97 1.09 0.79
C SER A 105 -29.21 0.86 -0.50
N ARG A 106 -28.11 1.59 -0.69
CA ARG A 106 -27.20 1.48 -1.84
C ARG A 106 -25.78 1.35 -1.32
N GLU A 107 -25.07 0.36 -1.84
CA GLU A 107 -23.63 0.19 -1.63
C GLU A 107 -22.85 0.98 -2.68
N GLN A 108 -21.81 1.69 -2.24
CA GLN A 108 -20.83 2.34 -3.11
C GLN A 108 -19.43 1.93 -2.68
N LEU A 109 -18.67 1.37 -3.63
CA LEU A 109 -17.25 1.06 -3.43
C LEU A 109 -16.43 2.34 -3.55
N LEU A 110 -15.62 2.64 -2.53
CA LEU A 110 -14.61 3.68 -2.57
C LEU A 110 -13.39 3.13 -3.30
N SER A 111 -13.10 3.67 -4.47
CA SER A 111 -11.96 3.25 -5.28
C SER A 111 -11.54 4.33 -6.25
N ASP A 112 -10.31 4.23 -6.75
CA ASP A 112 -9.73 5.13 -7.76
C ASP A 112 -10.49 5.12 -9.09
N ALA A 113 -11.44 4.20 -9.29
CA ALA A 113 -12.33 4.19 -10.45
C ALA A 113 -13.47 5.23 -10.33
N ASP A 114 -13.76 5.75 -9.13
CA ASP A 114 -14.69 6.85 -8.91
C ASP A 114 -13.94 8.18 -9.04
N PRO A 115 -14.21 8.98 -10.09
CA PRO A 115 -13.48 10.22 -10.34
C PRO A 115 -13.67 11.27 -9.24
N LEU A 116 -14.84 11.28 -8.58
CA LEU A 116 -15.10 12.24 -7.49
C LEU A 116 -14.32 11.83 -6.23
N TRP A 117 -14.25 10.53 -5.96
CA TRP A 117 -13.42 10.01 -4.87
C TRP A 117 -11.94 10.32 -5.10
N GLU A 118 -11.44 10.08 -6.32
CA GLU A 118 -10.04 10.37 -6.70
C GLU A 118 -9.69 11.85 -6.57
N GLU A 119 -10.62 12.75 -6.89
CA GLU A 119 -10.41 14.20 -6.75
C GLU A 119 -10.37 14.66 -5.29
N LEU A 120 -11.15 14.02 -4.40
CA LEU A 120 -11.36 14.48 -3.03
C LEU A 120 -10.45 13.83 -1.99
N LYS A 121 -9.97 12.60 -2.23
CA LYS A 121 -9.23 11.81 -1.23
C LYS A 121 -7.95 12.47 -0.72
#